data_AF-N4XB35-F1
#
_entry.id   AF-N4XB35-F1
#
_cell.length_a   1.000
_cell.length_b   1.000
_cell.length_c   1.000
_cell.angle_alpha   90.00
_cell.angle_beta   90.00
_cell.angle_gamma   90.00
#
_symmetry.space_group_name_H-M   'P 1'
#
loop_
_entity.id
_entity.type
_entity.pdbx_description
1 polymer ?
#
loop_
_entity_poly.entity_id
_entity_poly.type
_entity_poly.pdbx_seq_one_letter_code
_entity_poly.pdbx_strand_id
1 'polypeptide(L)'
;ALRQYHTAKSTSTTVAMAKSKNSSQHNQSKKNHRNGIKKPKTHRYPSLKGTDPKFRRNHRHALHGTMRALKEVKEGKRESA
;
A
#
# COMPACT_ATOMS: atom_id res chain seq x y z
N ALA A 1 -58.43 39.25 -20.89
CA ALA A 1 -58.29 38.52 -19.61
C ALA A 1 -56.84 38.62 -19.14
N LEU A 2 -56.60 39.38 -18.07
CA LEU A 2 -55.28 39.60 -17.47
C LEU A 2 -54.78 38.30 -16.82
N ARG A 3 -53.63 37.77 -17.25
CA ARG A 3 -52.95 36.66 -16.55
C ARG A 3 -52.32 37.23 -15.28
N GLN A 4 -52.81 36.79 -14.14
CA GLN A 4 -52.19 37.07 -12.85
C GLN A 4 -50.87 36.30 -12.77
N TYR A 5 -49.75 37.00 -12.55
CA TYR A 5 -48.48 36.37 -12.22
C TYR A 5 -48.53 35.96 -10.74
N HIS A 6 -48.47 34.66 -10.44
CA HIS A 6 -48.23 34.18 -9.09
C HIS A 6 -46.77 34.44 -8.72
N THR A 7 -46.53 35.38 -7.81
CA THR A 7 -45.22 35.60 -7.19
C THR A 7 -45.00 34.53 -6.12
N ALA A 8 -44.15 33.55 -6.42
CA ALA A 8 -43.73 32.57 -5.44
C ALA A 8 -42.92 33.28 -4.33
N LYS A 9 -43.50 33.39 -3.13
CA LYS A 9 -42.78 33.78 -1.92
C LYS A 9 -41.70 32.73 -1.64
N SER A 10 -40.43 33.10 -1.83
CA SER A 10 -39.29 32.35 -1.32
C SER A 10 -39.33 32.41 0.21
N THR A 11 -39.88 31.38 0.84
CA THR A 11 -39.73 31.18 2.27
C THR A 11 -38.35 30.58 2.50
N SER A 12 -37.37 31.43 2.79
CA SER A 12 -36.09 30.97 3.35
C SER A 12 -36.35 30.47 4.77
N THR A 13 -36.84 29.24 4.89
CA THR A 13 -36.93 28.56 6.17
C THR A 13 -35.50 28.33 6.64
N THR A 14 -35.01 29.23 7.49
CA THR A 14 -33.81 29.05 8.29
C THR A 14 -34.09 27.93 9.29
N VAL A 15 -34.06 26.69 8.81
CA VAL A 15 -34.00 25.52 9.67
C VAL A 15 -32.67 25.65 10.40
N ALA A 16 -32.72 26.03 11.68
CA ALA A 16 -31.56 26.01 12.55
C ALA A 16 -30.89 24.64 12.38
N MET A 17 -29.65 24.62 11.88
CA MET A 17 -28.89 23.39 11.68
C MET A 17 -28.86 22.62 13.00
N ALA A 18 -29.70 21.58 13.09
CA ALA A 18 -29.71 20.71 14.24
C ALA A 18 -28.34 20.02 14.32
N LYS A 19 -27.69 20.10 15.48
CA LYS A 19 -26.34 19.55 15.66
C LYS A 19 -26.35 18.04 15.39
N SER A 20 -25.57 17.60 14.40
CA SER A 20 -25.34 16.18 14.11
C SER A 20 -24.21 15.60 14.97
N LYS A 21 -24.11 14.27 15.04
CA LYS A 21 -22.96 13.61 15.67
C LYS A 21 -21.74 13.71 14.75
N ASN A 22 -20.65 14.29 15.23
CA ASN A 22 -19.47 14.60 14.41
C ASN A 22 -18.53 13.40 14.18
N SER A 23 -18.64 12.31 14.98
CA SER A 23 -17.75 11.14 14.87
C SER A 23 -18.38 9.86 15.40
N SER A 24 -18.11 8.72 14.76
CA SER A 24 -18.50 7.40 15.22
C SER A 24 -17.58 6.31 14.65
N GLN A 25 -17.17 5.37 15.50
CA GLN A 25 -16.41 4.17 15.13
C GLN A 25 -17.27 2.89 15.18
N HIS A 26 -18.57 3.02 15.44
CA HIS A 26 -19.48 1.92 15.79
C HIS A 26 -19.44 0.74 14.80
N ASN A 27 -19.45 1.01 13.50
CA ASN A 27 -19.47 -0.04 12.47
C ASN A 27 -18.09 -0.34 11.85
N GLN A 28 -17.00 0.27 12.35
CA GLN A 28 -15.69 0.12 11.72
C GLN A 28 -15.15 -1.29 11.92
N SER A 29 -15.24 -1.84 13.14
CA SER A 29 -14.82 -3.20 13.42
C SER A 29 -15.57 -4.22 12.56
N LYS A 30 -16.90 -4.13 12.47
CA LYS A 30 -17.71 -5.04 11.64
C LYS A 30 -17.30 -4.99 10.16
N LYS A 31 -17.03 -3.80 9.61
CA LYS A 31 -16.54 -3.66 8.23
C LYS A 31 -15.15 -4.26 8.04
N ASN A 32 -14.21 -4.00 8.95
CA ASN A 32 -12.83 -4.51 8.86
C ASN A 32 -12.78 -6.04 8.89
N HIS A 33 -13.71 -6.67 9.62
CA HIS A 33 -13.77 -8.13 9.75
C HIS A 33 -14.59 -8.83 8.65
N ARG A 34 -15.36 -8.12 7.79
CA ARG A 34 -16.15 -8.76 6.71
C ARG A 34 -15.29 -9.64 5.79
N ASN A 35 -14.10 -9.17 5.45
CA ASN A 35 -13.14 -9.89 4.61
C ASN A 35 -12.00 -10.52 5.43
N GLY A 36 -12.07 -10.39 6.76
CA GLY A 36 -11.01 -10.74 7.70
C GLY A 36 -9.79 -9.81 7.62
N ILE A 37 -9.14 -9.60 8.78
CA ILE A 37 -7.88 -8.88 8.85
C ILE A 37 -6.75 -9.84 8.43
N LYS A 38 -6.30 -9.74 7.18
CA LYS A 38 -5.24 -10.59 6.65
C LYS A 38 -3.87 -10.03 7.05
N LYS A 39 -2.98 -10.90 7.52
CA LYS A 39 -1.57 -10.57 7.75
C LYS A 39 -0.87 -10.27 6.41
N PRO A 40 0.16 -9.41 6.39
CA PRO A 40 0.97 -9.22 5.19
C PRO A 40 1.59 -10.55 4.76
N LYS A 41 1.72 -10.77 3.46
CA LYS A 41 2.33 -11.98 2.92
C LYS A 41 3.81 -12.00 3.27
N THR A 42 4.26 -13.10 3.89
CA THR A 42 5.68 -13.37 4.11
C THR A 42 6.23 -14.21 2.96
N HIS A 43 7.41 -13.86 2.47
CA HIS A 43 8.14 -14.63 1.47
C HIS A 43 9.39 -15.22 2.10
N ARG A 44 9.88 -16.35 1.57
CA ARG A 44 11.10 -17.02 2.07
C ARG A 44 12.31 -16.08 2.05
N TYR A 45 12.41 -15.22 1.03
CA TYR A 45 13.49 -14.26 0.86
C TYR A 45 12.93 -12.83 0.75
N PRO A 46 13.12 -11.97 1.77
CA PRO A 46 12.72 -10.57 1.71
C PRO A 46 13.69 -9.73 0.87
N SER A 47 13.29 -8.51 0.50
CA SER A 47 14.17 -7.58 -0.22
C SER A 47 15.28 -7.03 0.69
N LEU A 48 16.50 -6.91 0.18
CA LEU A 48 17.62 -6.20 0.85
C LEU A 48 17.54 -4.67 0.69
N LYS A 49 16.36 -4.10 0.41
CA LYS A 49 16.20 -2.64 0.29
C LYS A 49 16.30 -2.00 1.68
N GLY A 50 17.18 -1.01 1.84
CA GLY A 50 17.42 -0.34 3.12
C GLY A 50 18.56 -0.92 3.97
N THR A 51 19.17 -2.04 3.56
CA THR A 51 20.40 -2.54 4.20
C THR A 51 21.59 -1.65 3.85
N ASP A 52 22.61 -1.62 4.70
CA ASP A 52 23.83 -0.81 4.52
C ASP A 52 24.38 -0.87 3.08
N PRO A 53 24.53 0.29 2.41
CA PRO A 53 25.13 0.37 1.08
C PRO A 53 26.52 -0.26 0.97
N LYS A 54 27.37 -0.20 2.01
CA LYS A 54 28.71 -0.80 1.98
C LYS A 54 28.63 -2.32 1.96
N PHE A 55 27.82 -2.91 2.84
CA PHE A 55 27.50 -4.33 2.79
C PHE A 55 26.92 -4.76 1.43
N ARG A 56 25.93 -4.02 0.90
CA ARG A 56 25.28 -4.29 -0.39
C ARG A 56 26.25 -4.32 -1.56
N ARG A 57 27.20 -3.37 -1.61
CA ARG A 57 28.24 -3.32 -2.65
C ARG A 57 29.11 -4.57 -2.59
N ASN A 58 29.64 -4.89 -1.41
CA ASN A 58 30.47 -6.07 -1.21
C ASN A 58 29.72 -7.38 -1.54
N HIS A 59 28.51 -7.55 -1.02
CA HIS A 59 27.69 -8.73 -1.25
C HIS A 59 27.44 -8.97 -2.75
N ARG A 60 27.19 -7.90 -3.52
CA ARG A 60 27.06 -7.98 -4.98
C ARG A 60 28.34 -8.52 -5.64
N HIS A 61 29.50 -7.99 -5.28
CA HIS A 61 30.78 -8.44 -5.83
C HIS A 61 31.09 -9.90 -5.47
N ALA A 62 30.81 -10.30 -4.22
CA ALA A 62 30.99 -11.68 -3.77
C ALA A 62 30.12 -12.68 -4.57
N LEU A 63 28.82 -12.39 -4.74
CA LEU A 63 27.91 -13.24 -5.52
C LEU A 63 28.31 -13.36 -6.99
N HIS A 64 28.76 -12.25 -7.61
CA HIS A 64 29.27 -12.31 -8.98
C HIS A 64 30.57 -13.11 -9.08
N GLY A 65 31.47 -12.98 -8.10
CA GLY A 65 32.71 -13.75 -8.04
C GLY A 65 32.45 -15.25 -7.95
N THR A 66 31.55 -15.68 -7.05
CA THR A 66 31.20 -17.10 -6.90
C THR A 66 30.53 -17.65 -8.15
N MET A 67 29.61 -16.89 -8.76
CA MET A 67 28.96 -17.29 -10.01
C MET A 67 29.96 -17.49 -11.15
N ARG A 68 30.97 -16.63 -11.27
CA ARG A 68 32.04 -16.76 -12.27
C ARG A 68 32.90 -18.01 -12.01
N ALA A 69 33.33 -18.22 -10.77
CA ALA A 69 34.13 -19.38 -10.40
C ALA A 69 33.38 -20.70 -10.68
N LEU A 70 32.10 -20.78 -10.31
CA LEU A 70 31.25 -21.95 -10.58
C LEU A 70 31.08 -22.20 -12.09
N LYS A 71 30.98 -21.14 -12.89
CA LYS A 71 30.93 -21.24 -14.34
C LYS A 71 32.24 -21.78 -14.93
N GLU A 72 33.39 -21.30 -14.47
CA GLU A 72 34.71 -21.77 -14.90
C GLU A 72 34.94 -23.25 -14.55
N VAL A 73 34.51 -23.68 -13.35
CA VAL A 73 34.55 -25.09 -12.94
C VAL A 73 33.66 -25.94 -13.86
N LYS A 74 32.43 -25.47 -14.16
CA LYS A 74 31.53 -26.18 -15.08
C LYS A 74 32.09 -26.27 -16.50
N GLU A 75 32.83 -25.26 -16.95
CA GLU A 75 33.49 -25.23 -18.26
C GLU A 75 34.83 -25.99 -18.28
N GLY A 76 35.26 -26.58 -17.16
CA GLY A 76 36.52 -27.30 -17.05
C GLY A 76 37.77 -26.42 -17.13
N LYS A 77 37.61 -25.09 -17.08
CA LYS A 77 38.71 -24.11 -17.13
C LYS A 77 39.38 -23.91 -15.76
N ARG A 78 38.80 -24.50 -14.72
CA ARG A 78 39.24 -24.38 -13.34
C ARG A 78 39.02 -25.72 -12.64
N GLU A 79 40.07 -26.25 -12.03
CA GLU A 79 40.00 -27.44 -11.18
C GLU A 79 39.01 -27.20 -10.04
N SER A 80 38.14 -28.18 -9.79
CA SER A 80 37.31 -28.17 -8.59
C SER A 80 38.22 -28.41 -7.38
N ALA A 81 38.22 -27.46 -6.44
CA ALA A 81 38.87 -27.63 -5.14
C ALA A 81 38.16 -28.71 -4.32
#